data_AF-A0A1A6B2L4-F1
#
_entry.id   AF-A0A1A6B2L4-F1
#
_cell.length_a   1.000
_cell.length_b   1.000
_cell.length_c   1.000
_cell.angle_alpha   90.00
_cell.angle_beta   90.00
_cell.angle_gamma   90.00
#
_symmetry.space_group_name_H-M   'P 1'
#
loop_
_entity.id
_entity.type
_entity.pdbx_description
1 polymer ?
#
loop_
_entity_poly.entity_id
_entity_poly.type
_entity_poly.pdbx_seq_one_letter_code
_entity_poly.pdbx_strand_id
1 'polypeptide(L)'
;MRLIANYISLLRIFLAIMMLFVRPLSGPFFIIFVACQITDVLDGYAARKTHTTSKLGDNLDSIGDFIMILVLIIVLYPVIKLTIRIIIWVFIIAIIKIISMIVIFIKYKTFEMLHTYGNKFTGFILFAFIISLAFVQSNMIMYIVCTIASISASEELLINLFSSELQINRKSIIGVIKIERKNISSR
;
A
#
# COMPACT_ATOMS: atom_id res chain seq x y z
N MET A 1 16.11 2.24 21.16
CA MET A 1 14.85 2.60 20.46
C MET A 1 14.89 2.28 18.97
N ARG A 2 16.00 2.51 18.23
CA ARG A 2 16.21 2.00 16.86
C ARG A 2 16.03 0.48 16.71
N LEU A 3 16.44 -0.27 17.74
CA LEU A 3 16.25 -1.71 17.80
C LEU A 3 14.77 -2.11 17.79
N ILE A 4 13.87 -1.30 18.36
CA ILE A 4 12.45 -1.64 18.50
C ILE A 4 11.77 -1.68 17.13
N ALA A 5 11.99 -0.66 16.30
CA ALA A 5 11.50 -0.64 14.91
C ALA A 5 12.01 -1.86 14.14
N ASN A 6 13.32 -2.11 14.16
CA ASN A 6 13.91 -3.27 13.48
C ASN A 6 13.36 -4.63 13.99
N TYR A 7 13.14 -4.78 15.30
CA TYR A 7 12.53 -5.98 15.86
C TYR A 7 11.07 -6.14 15.41
N ILE A 8 10.33 -5.04 15.26
CA ILE A 8 8.96 -5.05 14.74
C ILE A 8 8.95 -5.46 13.26
N SER A 9 9.85 -4.92 12.42
CA SER A 9 9.96 -5.33 11.01
C SER A 9 10.39 -6.80 10.87
N LEU A 10 11.34 -7.27 11.70
CA LEU A 10 11.75 -8.68 11.74
C LEU A 10 10.61 -9.61 12.20
N LEU A 11 9.84 -9.18 13.21
CA LEU A 11 8.67 -9.91 13.67
C LEU A 11 7.63 -10.02 12.55
N ARG A 12 7.36 -8.94 11.81
CA ARG A 12 6.47 -8.94 10.64
C ARG A 12 6.94 -9.93 9.57
N ILE A 13 8.24 -9.97 9.26
CA ILE A 13 8.81 -10.94 8.31
C ILE A 13 8.56 -12.37 8.81
N PHE A 14 8.85 -12.64 10.09
CA PHE A 14 8.63 -13.95 10.69
C PHE A 14 7.15 -14.36 10.63
N LEU A 15 6.25 -13.46 11.04
CA LEU A 15 4.80 -13.68 11.00
C LEU A 15 4.30 -13.91 9.57
N ALA A 16 4.74 -13.10 8.60
CA ALA A 16 4.43 -13.28 7.19
C ALA A 16 4.84 -14.68 6.72
N ILE A 17 6.08 -15.11 7.01
CA ILE A 17 6.53 -16.46 6.65
C ILE A 17 5.67 -17.55 7.32
N MET A 18 5.28 -17.36 8.59
CA MET A 18 4.38 -18.29 9.30
C MET A 18 3.02 -18.43 8.61
N MET A 19 2.52 -17.41 7.90
CA MET A 19 1.26 -17.51 7.15
C MET A 19 1.30 -18.56 6.03
N LEU A 20 2.48 -18.88 5.47
CA LEU A 20 2.63 -19.92 4.45
C LEU A 20 2.30 -21.33 4.98
N PHE A 21 2.46 -21.54 6.28
CA PHE A 21 2.24 -22.84 6.93
C PHE A 21 0.84 -23.00 7.51
N VAL A 22 -0.02 -21.99 7.36
CA VAL A 22 -1.38 -21.98 7.91
C VAL A 22 -2.40 -22.07 6.79
N ARG A 23 -3.52 -22.76 7.04
CA ARG A 23 -4.62 -22.85 6.08
C ARG A 23 -5.12 -21.45 5.71
N PRO A 24 -5.20 -21.09 4.41
CA PRO A 24 -5.71 -19.79 4.00
C PRO A 24 -7.12 -19.53 4.53
N LEU A 25 -7.42 -18.27 4.87
CA LEU A 25 -8.74 -17.82 5.38
C LEU A 25 -9.22 -18.55 6.65
N SER A 26 -8.33 -19.22 7.39
CA SER A 26 -8.65 -19.83 8.69
C SER A 26 -8.50 -18.83 9.84
N GLY A 27 -9.04 -19.15 11.02
CA GLY A 27 -8.86 -18.34 12.23
C GLY A 27 -7.39 -17.96 12.51
N PRO A 28 -6.45 -18.93 12.54
CA PRO A 28 -5.03 -18.64 12.71
C PRO A 28 -4.44 -17.75 11.62
N PHE A 29 -4.89 -17.89 10.36
CA PHE A 29 -4.45 -17.02 9.26
C PHE A 29 -4.82 -15.56 9.54
N PHE A 30 -6.05 -15.29 9.99
CA PHE A 30 -6.47 -13.93 10.31
C PHE A 30 -5.77 -13.35 11.52
N ILE A 31 -5.47 -14.16 12.54
CA ILE A 31 -4.70 -13.71 13.72
C ILE A 31 -3.32 -13.24 13.27
N ILE A 32 -2.62 -14.04 12.47
CA ILE A 32 -1.28 -13.68 11.98
C ILE A 32 -1.36 -12.49 11.02
N PHE A 33 -2.33 -12.47 10.11
CA PHE A 33 -2.54 -11.36 9.17
C PHE A 33 -2.77 -10.04 9.91
N VAL A 34 -3.69 -10.00 10.88
CA VAL A 34 -3.95 -8.79 11.68
C VAL A 34 -2.72 -8.40 12.50
N ALA A 35 -1.99 -9.36 13.06
CA ALA A 35 -0.75 -9.09 13.76
C ALA A 35 0.28 -8.41 12.85
N CYS A 36 0.47 -8.89 11.62
CA CYS A 36 1.33 -8.25 10.61
C CYS A 36 0.92 -6.80 10.34
N GLN A 37 -0.38 -6.55 10.13
CA GLN A 37 -0.90 -5.20 9.87
C GLN A 37 -0.71 -4.25 11.07
N ILE A 38 -0.85 -4.75 12.30
CA ILE A 38 -0.59 -3.96 13.51
C ILE A 38 0.91 -3.65 13.62
N THR A 39 1.79 -4.62 13.35
CA THR A 39 3.24 -4.41 13.41
C THR A 39 3.72 -3.35 12.42
N ASP A 40 3.17 -3.31 11.20
CA ASP A 40 3.47 -2.27 10.20
C ASP A 40 3.14 -0.86 10.71
N VAL A 41 1.93 -0.67 11.24
CA VAL A 41 1.49 0.63 11.79
C VAL A 41 2.35 1.04 12.99
N LEU A 42 2.72 0.10 13.85
CA LEU A 42 3.55 0.35 15.02
C LEU A 42 4.98 0.74 14.65
N ASP A 43 5.56 0.10 13.63
CA ASP A 43 6.88 0.45 13.08
C ASP A 43 6.88 1.90 12.59
N GLY A 44 5.94 2.25 11.72
CA GLY A 44 5.78 3.60 11.20
C GLY A 44 5.51 4.65 12.29
N TYR A 45 4.75 4.30 13.33
CA TYR A 45 4.52 5.18 14.47
C TYR A 45 5.80 5.38 15.32
N ALA A 46 6.53 4.30 15.59
CA ALA A 46 7.77 4.35 16.36
C ALA A 46 8.85 5.16 15.63
N ALA A 47 8.99 4.98 14.32
CA ALA A 47 9.92 5.75 13.48
C ALA A 47 9.61 7.25 13.49
N ARG A 48 8.33 7.63 13.37
CA ARG A 48 7.88 9.04 13.40
C ARG A 48 8.08 9.71 14.75
N LYS A 49 7.80 9.00 15.85
CA LYS A 49 7.91 9.56 17.20
C LYS A 49 9.34 9.77 17.66
N THR A 50 10.28 9.00 17.11
CA THR A 50 11.67 8.99 17.59
C THR A 50 12.63 9.81 16.72
N HIS A 51 12.18 10.35 15.58
CA HIS A 51 13.02 11.02 14.58
C HIS A 51 14.28 10.23 14.17
N THR A 52 14.29 8.92 14.42
CA THR A 52 15.40 8.04 14.08
C THR A 52 15.06 7.23 12.84
N THR A 53 14.92 7.91 11.71
CA THR A 53 14.97 7.26 10.39
C THR A 53 16.42 6.88 10.11
N SER A 54 16.69 5.60 9.87
CA SER A 54 18.04 5.13 9.53
C SER A 54 17.93 4.29 8.28
N LYS A 55 18.86 4.46 7.33
CA LYS A 55 18.87 3.74 6.05
C LYS A 55 18.74 2.21 6.19
N LEU A 56 19.23 1.65 7.31
CA LEU A 56 19.11 0.21 7.59
C LEU A 56 17.70 -0.19 8.01
N GLY A 57 17.02 0.62 8.81
CA GLY A 57 15.64 0.38 9.24
C GLY A 57 14.66 0.53 8.08
N ASP A 58 14.83 1.59 7.29
CA ASP A 58 13.98 1.85 6.11
C ASP A 58 14.08 0.71 5.06
N ASN A 59 15.28 0.14 4.89
CA ASN A 59 15.47 -1.03 4.03
C ASN A 59 14.81 -2.30 4.59
N LEU A 60 14.89 -2.53 5.91
CA LEU A 60 14.26 -3.68 6.57
C LEU A 60 12.74 -3.62 6.51
N ASP A 61 12.16 -2.43 6.70
CA ASP A 61 10.74 -2.15 6.56
C ASP A 61 10.25 -2.47 5.13
N SER A 62 10.97 -1.95 4.13
CA SER A 62 10.70 -2.21 2.71
C SER A 62 10.77 -3.70 2.35
N ILE A 63 11.74 -4.44 2.92
CA ILE A 63 11.85 -5.90 2.74
C ILE A 63 10.67 -6.61 3.41
N GLY A 64 10.29 -6.18 4.62
CA GLY A 64 9.14 -6.71 5.35
C GLY A 64 7.83 -6.56 4.57
N ASP A 65 7.58 -5.39 4.02
CA ASP A 65 6.42 -5.12 3.17
C ASP A 65 6.41 -5.97 1.90
N PHE A 66 7.56 -6.09 1.24
CA PHE A 66 7.69 -6.91 0.05
C PHE A 66 7.40 -8.40 0.34
N ILE A 67 7.95 -8.94 1.43
CA ILE A 67 7.70 -10.32 1.87
C ILE A 67 6.22 -10.50 2.20
N MET A 68 5.60 -9.56 2.90
CA MET A 68 4.18 -9.62 3.25
C MET A 68 3.29 -9.68 2.00
N ILE A 69 3.53 -8.79 1.03
CA ILE A 69 2.79 -8.77 -0.24
C ILE A 69 2.99 -10.09 -1.00
N LEU A 70 4.23 -10.59 -1.07
CA LEU A 70 4.56 -11.82 -1.78
C LEU A 70 3.89 -13.04 -1.15
N VAL A 71 3.92 -13.16 0.17
CA VAL A 71 3.22 -14.24 0.88
C VAL A 71 1.72 -14.15 0.67
N LEU A 72 1.11 -12.96 0.78
CA LEU A 72 -0.33 -12.80 0.55
C LEU A 72 -0.72 -13.25 -0.85
N ILE A 73 0.05 -12.90 -1.89
CA ILE A 73 -0.20 -13.36 -3.25
C ILE A 73 -0.13 -14.89 -3.33
N ILE A 74 0.92 -15.51 -2.79
CA ILE A 74 1.10 -16.97 -2.84
C ILE A 74 -0.05 -17.70 -2.12
N VAL A 75 -0.45 -17.22 -0.95
CA VAL A 75 -1.46 -17.89 -0.10
C VAL A 75 -2.88 -17.64 -0.62
N LEU A 76 -3.19 -16.44 -1.11
CA LEU A 76 -4.53 -16.08 -1.55
C LEU A 76 -4.81 -16.41 -3.02
N TYR A 77 -3.82 -16.39 -3.91
CA TYR A 77 -4.00 -16.70 -5.33
C TYR A 77 -4.74 -18.03 -5.59
N PRO A 78 -4.41 -19.17 -4.95
CA PRO A 78 -5.13 -20.42 -5.20
C PRO A 78 -6.54 -20.45 -4.59
N VAL A 79 -6.85 -19.53 -3.68
CA VAL A 79 -8.11 -19.49 -2.92
C VAL A 79 -9.12 -18.57 -3.60
N ILE A 80 -8.64 -17.44 -4.11
CA ILE A 80 -9.46 -16.49 -4.83
C ILE A 80 -9.64 -17.04 -6.24
N LYS A 81 -10.88 -17.43 -6.58
CA LYS A 81 -11.25 -17.84 -7.95
C LYS A 81 -11.23 -16.63 -8.89
N LEU A 82 -10.04 -16.15 -9.22
CA LEU A 82 -9.83 -14.98 -10.06
C LEU A 82 -10.16 -15.29 -11.51
N THR A 83 -11.14 -14.59 -12.07
CA THR A 83 -11.36 -14.56 -13.52
C THR A 83 -10.19 -13.84 -14.20
N ILE A 84 -9.76 -14.32 -15.37
CA ILE A 84 -8.70 -13.69 -16.20
C ILE A 84 -8.92 -12.17 -16.38
N ARG A 85 -10.18 -11.73 -16.51
CA ARG A 85 -10.53 -10.31 -16.61
C ARG A 85 -10.09 -9.49 -15.40
N ILE A 86 -10.26 -10.01 -14.19
CA ILE A 86 -9.85 -9.34 -12.95
C ILE A 86 -8.32 -9.33 -12.84
N ILE A 87 -7.65 -10.43 -13.24
CA ILE A 87 -6.19 -10.50 -13.26
C ILE A 87 -5.60 -9.42 -14.16
N ILE A 88 -6.11 -9.29 -15.39
CA ILE A 88 -5.69 -8.25 -16.34
C ILE A 88 -5.94 -6.86 -15.75
N TRP A 89 -7.08 -6.66 -15.09
CA TRP A 89 -7.39 -5.37 -14.47
C TRP A 89 -6.44 -5.02 -13.33
N VAL A 90 -6.17 -5.95 -12.41
CA VAL A 90 -5.19 -5.76 -11.32
C VAL A 90 -3.80 -5.48 -11.90
N PHE A 91 -3.42 -6.16 -12.98
CA PHE A 91 -2.15 -5.93 -13.67
C PHE A 91 -2.06 -4.51 -14.26
N ILE A 92 -3.14 -4.01 -14.88
CA ILE A 92 -3.20 -2.62 -15.37
C ILE A 92 -3.05 -1.62 -14.22
N ILE A 93 -3.74 -1.84 -13.08
CA ILE A 93 -3.61 -0.98 -11.89
C ILE A 93 -2.16 -0.98 -11.38
N ALA A 94 -1.52 -2.14 -11.32
CA ALA A 94 -0.12 -2.27 -10.92
C ALA A 94 0.82 -1.49 -11.85
N ILE A 95 0.63 -1.57 -13.17
CA ILE A 95 1.39 -0.79 -14.15
C ILE A 95 1.22 0.72 -13.90
N ILE A 96 -0.02 1.19 -13.67
CA ILE A 96 -0.28 2.61 -13.40
C ILE A 96 0.49 3.06 -12.15
N LYS A 97 0.49 2.26 -11.07
CA LYS A 97 1.25 2.58 -9.85
C LYS A 97 2.76 2.57 -10.08
N ILE A 98 3.28 1.64 -10.89
CA ILE A 98 4.71 1.60 -11.24
C ILE A 98 5.10 2.85 -12.04
N ILE A 99 4.30 3.24 -13.04
CA ILE A 99 4.54 4.47 -13.81
C ILE A 99 4.52 5.69 -12.88
N SER A 100 3.54 5.75 -11.97
CA SER A 100 3.44 6.81 -10.96
C SER A 100 4.71 6.91 -10.10
N MET A 101 5.24 5.77 -9.65
CA MET A 101 6.50 5.69 -8.90
C MET A 101 7.73 6.10 -9.73
N ILE A 102 7.78 5.72 -11.01
CA ILE A 102 8.85 6.13 -11.94
C ILE A 102 8.82 7.64 -12.15
N VAL A 103 7.64 8.25 -12.32
CA VAL A 103 7.49 9.71 -12.44
C VAL A 103 8.04 10.42 -11.20
N ILE A 104 7.75 9.91 -10.01
CA ILE A 104 8.32 10.44 -8.75
C ILE A 104 9.85 10.34 -8.79
N PHE A 105 10.37 9.16 -9.13
CA PHE A 105 11.81 8.91 -9.14
C PHE A 105 12.56 9.83 -10.11
N ILE A 106 12.04 10.02 -11.33
CA ILE A 106 12.63 10.91 -12.33
C ILE A 106 12.58 12.37 -11.86
N LYS A 107 11.45 12.80 -11.30
CA LYS A 107 11.18 14.21 -10.96
C LYS A 107 11.84 14.66 -9.66
N TYR A 108 11.93 13.78 -8.67
CA TYR A 108 12.35 14.12 -7.32
C TYR A 108 13.55 13.34 -6.81
N LYS A 109 14.07 12.37 -7.60
CA LYS A 109 15.23 11.52 -7.27
C LYS A 109 15.13 10.84 -5.90
N THR A 110 13.91 10.61 -5.43
CA THR A 110 13.60 10.00 -4.14
C THR A 110 12.61 8.86 -4.34
N PHE A 111 12.71 7.83 -3.49
CA PHE A 111 11.79 6.69 -3.44
C PHE A 111 10.78 6.90 -2.31
N GLU A 112 9.96 7.93 -2.42
CA GLU A 112 8.92 8.21 -1.42
C GLU A 112 7.55 7.91 -2.01
N MET A 113 6.87 6.91 -1.45
CA MET A 113 5.48 6.64 -1.79
C MET A 113 4.60 7.78 -1.27
N LEU A 114 3.84 8.41 -2.16
CA LEU A 114 2.88 9.42 -1.76
C LEU A 114 1.77 8.77 -0.93
N HIS A 115 1.70 9.12 0.35
CA HIS A 115 0.60 8.74 1.23
C HIS A 115 -0.63 9.63 1.00
N THR A 116 -1.21 9.57 -0.19
CA THR A 116 -2.48 10.22 -0.49
C THR A 116 -3.60 9.60 0.35
N TYR A 117 -4.66 10.38 0.62
CA TYR A 117 -5.84 9.85 1.31
C TYR A 117 -6.50 8.71 0.51
N GLY A 118 -6.44 8.77 -0.83
CA GLY A 118 -6.90 7.70 -1.72
C GLY A 118 -6.16 6.37 -1.50
N ASN A 119 -4.83 6.39 -1.42
CA ASN A 119 -4.05 5.17 -1.17
C ASN A 119 -4.32 4.60 0.24
N LYS A 120 -4.48 5.45 1.26
CA LYS A 120 -4.86 5.00 2.61
C LYS A 120 -6.23 4.33 2.62
N PHE A 121 -7.20 4.94 1.94
CA PHE A 121 -8.55 4.39 1.84
C PHE A 121 -8.57 3.08 1.06
N THR A 122 -7.83 3.00 -0.05
CA THR A 122 -7.67 1.77 -0.83
C THR A 122 -7.01 0.66 -0.01
N GLY A 123 -6.00 0.98 0.79
CA GLY A 123 -5.37 0.03 1.72
C GLY A 123 -6.36 -0.51 2.76
N PHE A 124 -7.19 0.34 3.34
CA PHE A 124 -8.25 -0.07 4.25
C PHE A 124 -9.29 -0.97 3.58
N ILE A 125 -9.69 -0.65 2.34
CA ILE A 125 -10.61 -1.49 1.55
C ILE A 125 -10.00 -2.85 1.22
N LEU A 126 -8.72 -2.90 0.85
CA LEU A 126 -8.01 -4.15 0.58
C LEU A 126 -7.92 -5.02 1.83
N PHE A 127 -7.67 -4.42 3.00
CA PHE A 127 -7.73 -5.11 4.28
C PHE A 127 -9.12 -5.69 4.56
N ALA A 128 -10.17 -4.88 4.40
CA ALA A 128 -11.56 -5.33 4.56
C ALA A 128 -11.94 -6.41 3.54
N PHE A 129 -11.41 -6.34 2.32
CA PHE A 129 -11.61 -7.34 1.28
C PHE A 129 -11.04 -8.71 1.68
N ILE A 130 -9.81 -8.74 2.22
CA ILE A 130 -9.18 -9.99 2.70
C ILE A 130 -10.04 -10.64 3.80
N ILE A 131 -10.62 -9.85 4.70
CA ILE A 131 -11.55 -10.35 5.73
C ILE A 131 -12.84 -10.87 5.08
N SER A 132 -13.40 -10.12 4.12
CA SER A 132 -14.62 -10.51 3.41
C SER A 132 -14.48 -11.84 2.67
N LEU A 133 -13.29 -12.20 2.18
CA LEU A 133 -13.05 -13.46 1.47
C LEU A 133 -13.36 -14.70 2.31
N ALA A 134 -13.31 -14.62 3.64
CA ALA A 134 -13.69 -15.74 4.51
C ALA A 134 -15.20 -15.99 4.58
N PHE A 135 -16.00 -14.96 4.29
CA PHE A 135 -17.46 -15.04 4.38
C PHE A 135 -18.11 -15.14 3.00
N VAL A 136 -17.64 -14.34 2.03
CA VAL A 136 -18.24 -14.19 0.71
C VAL A 136 -17.16 -14.05 -0.36
N GLN A 137 -17.08 -15.03 -1.26
CA GLN A 137 -16.26 -14.96 -2.47
C GLN A 137 -17.12 -14.55 -3.66
N SER A 138 -17.39 -13.25 -3.78
CA SER A 138 -18.24 -12.69 -4.85
C SER A 138 -17.42 -11.87 -5.84
N ASN A 139 -17.66 -12.12 -7.14
CA ASN A 139 -17.08 -11.34 -8.22
C ASN A 139 -17.47 -9.84 -8.14
N MET A 140 -18.66 -9.53 -7.62
CA MET A 140 -19.09 -8.14 -7.46
C MET A 140 -18.19 -7.36 -6.49
N ILE A 141 -17.81 -7.98 -5.36
CA ILE A 141 -16.93 -7.34 -4.38
C ILE A 141 -15.56 -7.06 -5.02
N MET A 142 -15.02 -8.01 -5.78
CA MET A 142 -13.75 -7.81 -6.51
C MET A 142 -13.83 -6.65 -7.50
N TYR A 143 -14.93 -6.52 -8.25
CA TYR A 143 -15.12 -5.40 -9.18
C TYR A 143 -15.19 -4.04 -8.47
N ILE A 144 -15.86 -3.98 -7.31
CA ILE A 144 -15.92 -2.76 -6.50
C ILE A 144 -14.52 -2.36 -6.02
N VAL A 145 -13.77 -3.32 -5.47
CA VAL A 145 -12.39 -3.10 -5.00
C VAL A 145 -11.49 -2.63 -6.16
N CYS A 146 -11.52 -3.29 -7.32
CA CYS A 146 -10.74 -2.90 -8.50
C CYS A 146 -11.09 -1.50 -9.01
N THR A 147 -12.37 -1.12 -8.95
CA THR A 147 -12.82 0.22 -9.37
C THR A 147 -12.24 1.30 -8.45
N ILE A 148 -12.33 1.10 -7.13
CA ILE A 148 -11.78 2.04 -6.16
C ILE A 148 -10.25 2.12 -6.28
N ALA A 149 -9.58 0.97 -6.43
CA ALA A 149 -8.13 0.91 -6.61
C ALA A 149 -7.68 1.61 -7.91
N SER A 150 -8.46 1.51 -8.98
CA SER A 150 -8.20 2.21 -10.25
C SER A 150 -8.32 3.73 -10.08
N ILE A 151 -9.39 4.20 -9.43
CA ILE A 151 -9.58 5.63 -9.13
C ILE A 151 -8.40 6.17 -8.31
N SER A 152 -8.00 5.45 -7.26
CA SER A 152 -6.86 5.85 -6.41
C SER A 152 -5.54 5.87 -7.19
N ALA A 153 -5.27 4.86 -8.02
CA ALA A 153 -4.05 4.80 -8.83
C ALA A 153 -3.99 5.94 -9.86
N SER A 154 -5.13 6.27 -10.48
CA SER A 154 -5.24 7.41 -11.38
C SER A 154 -5.07 8.75 -10.65
N GLU A 155 -5.66 8.92 -9.45
CA GLU A 155 -5.46 10.13 -8.63
C GLU A 155 -3.98 10.32 -8.29
N GLU A 156 -3.28 9.25 -7.89
CA GLU A 156 -1.86 9.27 -7.57
C GLU A 156 -1.01 9.67 -8.79
N LEU A 157 -1.28 9.08 -9.96
CA LEU A 157 -0.59 9.42 -11.21
C LEU A 157 -0.79 10.90 -11.59
N LEU A 158 -2.03 11.40 -11.54
CA LEU A 158 -2.34 12.78 -11.86
C LEU A 158 -1.65 13.76 -10.90
N ILE A 159 -1.67 13.48 -9.58
CA ILE A 159 -0.95 14.30 -8.61
C ILE A 159 0.54 14.38 -8.95
N ASN A 160 1.16 13.27 -9.34
CA ASN A 160 2.59 13.24 -9.68
C ASN A 160 2.94 14.05 -10.94
N LEU A 161 2.06 14.00 -11.95
CA LEU A 161 2.23 14.76 -13.18
C LEU A 161 2.11 16.28 -12.93
N PHE A 162 1.06 16.71 -12.23
CA PHE A 162 0.75 18.13 -12.02
C PHE A 162 1.52 18.80 -10.87
N SER A 163 1.90 18.07 -9.83
CA SER A 163 2.58 18.66 -8.67
C SER A 163 4.01 19.10 -9.01
N SER A 164 4.40 20.36 -8.83
CA SER A 164 5.79 20.83 -9.04
C SER A 164 6.72 20.57 -7.85
N GLU A 165 6.19 20.33 -6.65
CA GLU A 165 6.94 20.04 -5.43
C GLU A 165 6.49 18.72 -4.78
N LEU A 166 7.41 17.91 -4.27
CA LEU A 166 7.08 16.68 -3.54
C LEU A 166 6.55 17.06 -2.15
N GLN A 167 5.27 16.79 -1.88
CA GLN A 167 4.71 16.91 -0.53
C GLN A 167 4.17 15.55 -0.08
N ILE A 168 4.91 14.90 0.81
CA ILE A 168 4.72 13.52 1.27
C ILE A 168 3.38 13.33 2.03
N ASN A 169 2.83 14.41 2.59
CA ASN A 169 1.57 14.46 3.36
C ASN A 169 0.48 15.32 2.67
N ARG A 170 0.22 15.14 1.36
CA ARG A 170 -0.88 15.87 0.69
C ARG A 170 -2.26 15.24 0.92
N LYS A 171 -3.26 16.11 1.08
CA LYS A 171 -4.64 15.71 1.41
C LYS A 171 -5.45 15.16 0.23
N SER A 172 -5.39 15.77 -0.95
CA SER A 172 -6.15 15.35 -2.15
C SER A 172 -5.77 16.23 -3.36
N ILE A 173 -6.10 15.77 -4.58
CA ILE A 173 -5.93 16.48 -5.85
C ILE A 173 -6.61 17.87 -5.89
N ILE A 174 -7.69 18.07 -5.13
CA ILE A 174 -8.44 19.34 -5.09
C ILE A 174 -7.57 20.49 -4.55
N GLY A 175 -6.58 20.19 -3.70
CA GLY A 175 -5.62 21.18 -3.23
C GLY A 175 -4.65 21.64 -4.32
N VAL A 176 -4.30 20.77 -5.28
CA VAL A 176 -3.29 21.04 -6.32
C VAL A 176 -3.83 22.04 -7.34
N ILE A 177 -5.03 21.79 -7.89
CA ILE A 177 -5.67 22.67 -8.88
C ILE A 177 -5.89 24.08 -8.32
N LYS A 178 -6.15 24.20 -7.01
CA LYS A 178 -6.38 25.49 -6.35
C LYS A 178 -5.09 26.28 -6.11
N ILE A 179 -3.96 25.60 -5.90
CA ILE A 179 -2.64 26.23 -5.71
C ILE A 179 -2.06 26.64 -7.07
N GLU A 180 -2.14 25.81 -8.10
CA GLU A 180 -1.68 26.15 -9.45
C GLU A 180 -2.48 27.30 -10.06
N ARG A 181 -3.81 27.33 -9.91
CA ARG A 181 -4.61 28.49 -10.33
C ARG A 181 -4.20 29.79 -9.64
N LYS A 182 -3.75 29.72 -8.38
CA LYS A 182 -3.31 30.90 -7.62
C LYS A 182 -1.96 31.43 -8.13
N ASN A 183 -1.02 30.53 -8.43
CA ASN A 183 0.29 30.88 -9.00
C ASN A 183 0.21 31.40 -10.45
N ILE A 184 -0.78 30.94 -11.24
CA ILE A 184 -1.03 31.44 -12.60
C ILE A 184 -1.72 32.81 -12.56
N SER A 185 -2.58 33.08 -11.56
CA SER A 185 -3.25 34.38 -11.40
C SER A 185 -2.37 35.49 -10.80
N SER A 186 -1.18 35.16 -10.31
CA SER A 186 -0.22 36.08 -9.68
C SER A 186 0.99 36.40 -10.55
N ARG A 187 0.96 36.01 -11.84
CA ARG A 187 1.88 36.45 -12.89
C ARG A 187 1.10 37.34 -13.86
#